data_AF-A0A2R6DK54-F1
#
_entry.id   AF-A0A2R6DK54-F1
#
_cell.length_a   1.000
_cell.length_b   1.000
_cell.length_c   1.000
_cell.angle_alpha   90.00
_cell.angle_beta   90.00
_cell.angle_gamma   90.00
#
_symmetry.space_group_name_H-M   'P 1'
#
loop_
_entity.id
_entity.type
_entity.pdbx_description
1 polymer ?
#
loop_
_entity_poly.entity_id
_entity_poly.type
_entity_poly.pdbx_seq_one_letter_code
_entity_poly.pdbx_strand_id
1 'polypeptide(L)'
;MAGHHRIKAGSEDASAAVDFAESVCGSAADGTAANAGDDLDFPFGVTTRQFGPHEGEAVAIAHGKPDGRGVSLGRGEVTSVDPDGALLVQREMHSDGVYDAIGTERRAGDVAITRFKEGRWWYRTRYRGADGDRRGTYVNVCTPVEAFPDAVRYVDLYVDVVRRPDGEVERVDDDELDAAVADGLVGTELAQRARSTATAIERAL
;
A
#
# COMPACT_ATOMS: atom_id res chain seq x y z
N MET A 1 -23.62 -21.54 -6.94
CA MET A 1 -23.13 -22.91 -7.27
C MET A 1 -24.01 -23.93 -6.54
N ALA A 2 -24.49 -25.01 -7.16
CA ALA A 2 -25.34 -25.98 -6.45
C ALA A 2 -24.60 -26.59 -5.25
N GLY A 3 -25.24 -26.63 -4.07
CA GLY A 3 -24.65 -27.23 -2.87
C GLY A 3 -23.65 -26.35 -2.08
N HIS A 4 -23.34 -25.13 -2.55
CA HIS A 4 -22.37 -24.25 -1.87
C HIS A 4 -22.73 -23.93 -0.41
N HIS A 5 -24.01 -23.76 -0.05
CA HIS A 5 -24.42 -23.58 1.35
C HIS A 5 -24.08 -24.80 2.23
N ARG A 6 -24.14 -26.02 1.68
CA ARG A 6 -23.79 -27.25 2.40
C ARG A 6 -22.27 -27.36 2.61
N ILE A 7 -21.48 -26.88 1.65
CA ILE A 7 -20.01 -26.81 1.75
C ILE A 7 -19.61 -25.74 2.77
N LYS A 8 -20.19 -24.54 2.65
CA LYS A 8 -19.95 -23.37 3.52
C LYS A 8 -20.21 -23.67 5.00
N ALA A 9 -21.24 -24.45 5.31
CA ALA A 9 -21.56 -24.86 6.67
C ALA A 9 -20.66 -25.99 7.24
N GLY A 10 -19.67 -26.48 6.48
CA GLY A 10 -18.84 -27.62 6.87
C GLY A 10 -17.66 -27.27 7.78
N SER A 11 -17.01 -26.14 7.56
CA SER A 11 -15.89 -25.61 8.36
C SER A 11 -15.61 -24.15 7.98
N GLU A 12 -14.82 -23.44 8.78
CA GLU A 12 -14.34 -22.09 8.46
C GLU A 12 -13.55 -22.07 7.14
N ASP A 13 -12.63 -23.01 6.93
CA ASP A 13 -11.87 -23.12 5.67
C ASP A 13 -12.77 -23.35 4.46
N ALA A 14 -13.79 -24.20 4.61
CA ALA A 14 -14.76 -24.45 3.54
C ALA A 14 -15.63 -23.21 3.29
N SER A 15 -15.95 -22.43 4.33
CA SER A 15 -16.65 -21.17 4.18
C SER A 15 -15.82 -20.15 3.41
N ALA A 16 -14.56 -19.97 3.82
CA ALA A 16 -13.63 -19.02 3.20
C ALA A 16 -13.35 -19.37 1.73
N ALA A 17 -13.19 -20.67 1.41
CA ALA A 17 -13.05 -21.14 0.03
C ALA A 17 -14.29 -20.86 -0.83
N VAL A 18 -15.49 -21.02 -0.27
CA VAL A 18 -16.75 -20.69 -0.97
C VAL A 18 -16.87 -19.17 -1.16
N ASP A 19 -16.59 -18.36 -0.14
CA ASP A 19 -16.59 -16.90 -0.23
C ASP A 19 -15.63 -16.39 -1.32
N PHE A 20 -14.42 -16.94 -1.36
CA PHE A 20 -13.44 -16.64 -2.40
C PHE A 20 -13.96 -17.01 -3.80
N ALA A 21 -14.47 -18.23 -3.97
CA ALA A 21 -14.99 -18.69 -5.25
C ALA A 21 -16.20 -17.88 -5.72
N GLU A 22 -17.09 -17.48 -4.80
CA GLU A 22 -18.24 -16.62 -5.10
C GLU A 22 -17.79 -15.24 -5.55
N SER A 23 -16.81 -14.64 -4.88
CA SER A 23 -16.34 -13.31 -5.23
C SER A 23 -15.56 -13.29 -6.55
N VAL A 24 -14.68 -14.27 -6.79
CA VAL A 24 -13.90 -14.35 -8.04
C VAL A 24 -14.79 -14.72 -9.23
N CYS A 25 -15.66 -15.71 -9.08
CA CYS A 25 -16.54 -16.14 -10.17
C CYS A 25 -17.74 -15.20 -10.36
N GLY A 26 -18.20 -14.52 -9.31
CA GLY A 26 -19.28 -13.55 -9.36
C GLY A 26 -18.91 -12.33 -10.20
N SER A 27 -17.74 -11.72 -9.92
CA SER A 27 -17.20 -10.61 -10.73
C SER A 27 -16.97 -10.99 -12.19
N ALA A 28 -16.62 -12.27 -12.47
CA ALA A 28 -16.47 -12.76 -13.84
C ALA A 28 -17.80 -12.99 -14.58
N ALA A 29 -18.89 -13.24 -13.87
CA ALA A 29 -20.20 -13.56 -14.45
C ALA A 29 -21.01 -12.30 -14.82
N ASP A 30 -20.78 -11.18 -14.13
CA ASP A 30 -21.53 -9.92 -14.32
C ASP A 30 -21.00 -9.05 -15.47
N GLY A 31 -19.91 -9.45 -16.14
CA GLY A 31 -19.49 -8.89 -17.43
C GLY A 31 -19.09 -7.41 -17.43
N THR A 32 -18.89 -6.80 -16.26
CA THR A 32 -18.54 -5.37 -16.09
C THR A 32 -17.07 -5.04 -16.37
N ALA A 33 -16.29 -6.00 -16.83
CA ALA A 33 -14.89 -5.82 -17.22
C ALA A 33 -14.74 -5.04 -18.54
N ALA A 34 -15.06 -3.75 -18.58
CA ALA A 34 -14.52 -2.80 -19.55
C ALA A 34 -14.90 -1.35 -19.21
N ASN A 35 -14.09 -0.68 -18.39
CA ASN A 35 -13.69 0.71 -18.65
C ASN A 35 -12.29 0.91 -18.07
N ALA A 36 -11.31 1.06 -18.95
CA ALA A 36 -9.94 1.41 -18.59
C ALA A 36 -9.93 2.82 -17.99
N GLY A 37 -9.96 2.92 -16.66
CA GLY A 37 -9.96 4.21 -15.96
C GLY A 37 -9.77 4.07 -14.46
N ASP A 38 -10.72 3.44 -13.76
CA ASP A 38 -10.66 3.30 -12.31
C ASP A 38 -11.23 1.94 -11.86
N ASP A 39 -10.50 1.33 -10.93
CA ASP A 39 -10.77 0.09 -10.21
C ASP A 39 -10.90 -1.18 -11.07
N LEU A 40 -9.86 -2.01 -11.02
CA LEU A 40 -9.96 -3.42 -11.38
C LEU A 40 -11.07 -4.03 -10.51
N ASP A 41 -12.10 -4.61 -11.13
CA ASP A 41 -13.16 -5.43 -10.49
C ASP A 41 -12.60 -6.75 -9.91
N PHE A 42 -11.32 -6.75 -9.58
CA PHE A 42 -10.65 -7.86 -8.94
C PHE A 42 -11.00 -7.84 -7.45
N PRO A 43 -11.37 -8.98 -6.85
CA PRO A 43 -11.84 -9.03 -5.48
C PRO A 43 -10.66 -8.99 -4.51
N PHE A 44 -10.03 -7.82 -4.38
CA PHE A 44 -8.85 -7.60 -3.54
C PHE A 44 -9.11 -8.01 -2.09
N GLY A 45 -10.20 -7.55 -1.47
CA GLY A 45 -10.47 -7.81 -0.05
C GLY A 45 -10.53 -9.30 0.33
N VAL A 46 -11.15 -10.14 -0.50
CA VAL A 46 -11.20 -11.60 -0.23
C VAL A 46 -9.89 -12.30 -0.61
N THR A 47 -9.18 -11.78 -1.61
CA THR A 47 -7.86 -12.30 -2.01
C THR A 47 -6.83 -12.05 -0.91
N THR A 48 -6.73 -10.81 -0.41
CA THR A 48 -5.86 -10.48 0.73
C THR A 48 -6.25 -11.26 1.98
N ARG A 49 -7.56 -11.44 2.24
CA ARG A 49 -8.00 -12.21 3.42
C ARG A 49 -7.61 -13.69 3.35
N GLN A 50 -7.69 -14.28 2.16
CA GLN A 50 -7.46 -15.71 1.97
C GLN A 50 -5.98 -16.06 1.79
N PHE A 51 -5.22 -15.20 1.13
CA PHE A 51 -3.85 -15.47 0.70
C PHE A 51 -2.86 -14.38 1.07
N GLY A 52 -3.31 -13.30 1.69
CA GLY A 52 -2.43 -12.24 2.18
C GLY A 52 -1.90 -12.53 3.59
N PRO A 53 -1.18 -11.56 4.16
CA PRO A 53 -0.61 -11.68 5.50
C PRO A 53 -1.66 -11.73 6.61
N HIS A 54 -1.31 -12.38 7.72
CA HIS A 54 -2.11 -12.41 8.94
C HIS A 54 -1.49 -11.59 10.07
N GLU A 55 -2.32 -11.22 11.06
CA GLU A 55 -1.86 -10.54 12.26
C GLU A 55 -0.79 -11.35 13.01
N GLY A 56 0.25 -10.67 13.48
CA GLY A 56 1.42 -11.26 14.14
C GLY A 56 2.49 -11.81 13.19
N GLU A 57 2.23 -11.87 11.88
CA GLU A 57 3.24 -12.26 10.89
C GLU A 57 4.16 -11.10 10.52
N ALA A 58 5.35 -11.44 10.00
CA ALA A 58 6.32 -10.47 9.54
C ALA A 58 6.39 -10.44 8.00
N VAL A 59 6.11 -9.28 7.42
CA VAL A 59 6.13 -9.06 5.97
C VAL A 59 7.29 -8.18 5.55
N ALA A 60 7.91 -8.49 4.42
CA ALA A 60 8.86 -7.58 3.78
C ALA A 60 8.12 -6.43 3.08
N ILE A 61 8.65 -5.22 3.16
CA ILE A 61 8.21 -4.11 2.29
C ILE A 61 9.25 -4.01 1.19
N ALA A 62 8.89 -4.45 -0.02
CA ALA A 62 9.81 -4.56 -1.16
C ALA A 62 9.23 -3.81 -2.36
N HIS A 63 9.94 -2.81 -2.85
CA HIS A 63 9.45 -1.98 -3.95
C HIS A 63 10.41 -1.92 -5.13
N GLY A 64 9.84 -1.79 -6.31
CA GLY A 64 10.55 -1.49 -7.54
C GLY A 64 10.69 0.02 -7.75
N LYS A 65 11.68 0.39 -8.54
CA LYS A 65 11.77 1.70 -9.19
C LYS A 65 11.49 1.54 -10.69
N PRO A 66 11.01 2.58 -11.40
CA PRO A 66 10.72 2.50 -12.84
C PRO A 66 11.90 2.07 -13.73
N ASP A 67 13.15 2.24 -13.25
CA ASP A 67 14.36 1.75 -13.93
C ASP A 67 14.66 0.25 -13.69
N GLY A 68 13.79 -0.48 -12.98
CA GLY A 68 13.90 -1.90 -12.71
C GLY A 68 14.70 -2.27 -11.46
N ARG A 69 15.24 -1.30 -10.71
CA ARG A 69 15.88 -1.58 -9.42
C ARG A 69 14.85 -2.05 -8.39
N GLY A 70 15.24 -3.02 -7.57
CA GLY A 70 14.49 -3.46 -6.40
C GLY A 70 15.11 -2.92 -5.11
N VAL A 71 14.27 -2.42 -4.21
CA VAL A 71 14.65 -1.87 -2.91
C VAL A 71 13.82 -2.56 -1.83
N SER A 72 14.46 -2.96 -0.74
CA SER A 72 13.77 -3.46 0.45
C SER A 72 13.89 -2.43 1.56
N LEU A 73 12.75 -2.09 2.15
CA LEU A 73 12.71 -1.28 3.36
C LEU A 73 12.86 -2.15 4.62
N GLY A 74 13.10 -3.46 4.47
CA GLY A 74 13.14 -4.41 5.58
C GLY A 74 11.77 -5.02 5.89
N ARG A 75 11.68 -5.67 7.04
CA ARG A 75 10.48 -6.38 7.50
C ARG A 75 9.78 -5.62 8.61
N GLY A 76 8.45 -5.72 8.63
CA GLY A 76 7.60 -5.22 9.72
C GLY A 76 6.57 -6.26 10.15
N GLU A 77 6.09 -6.12 11.37
CA GLU A 77 5.03 -6.95 11.94
C GLU A 77 3.67 -6.44 11.49
N VAL A 78 2.79 -7.34 11.05
CA VAL A 78 1.40 -7.05 10.75
C VAL A 78 0.65 -6.95 12.09
N THR A 79 0.31 -5.73 12.51
CA THR A 79 -0.39 -5.49 13.77
C THR A 79 -1.90 -5.54 13.65
N SER A 80 -2.44 -5.35 12.44
CA SER A 80 -3.87 -5.54 12.18
C SER A 80 -4.18 -5.82 10.70
N VAL A 81 -5.26 -6.57 10.47
CA VAL A 81 -5.86 -6.77 9.14
C VAL A 81 -7.33 -6.31 9.19
N ASP A 82 -7.65 -5.20 8.52
CA ASP A 82 -9.01 -4.67 8.47
C ASP A 82 -9.91 -5.58 7.59
N PRO A 83 -11.24 -5.66 7.86
CA PRO A 83 -12.16 -6.44 7.04
C PRO A 83 -12.21 -6.04 5.55
N ASP A 84 -11.80 -4.80 5.24
CA ASP A 84 -11.69 -4.25 3.89
C ASP A 84 -10.36 -4.55 3.18
N GLY A 85 -9.51 -5.39 3.79
CA GLY A 85 -8.24 -5.85 3.25
C GLY A 85 -7.06 -4.90 3.51
N ALA A 86 -7.22 -3.86 4.34
CA ALA A 86 -6.11 -3.00 4.69
C ALA A 86 -5.22 -3.62 5.78
N LEU A 87 -3.90 -3.44 5.64
CA LEU A 87 -2.89 -3.98 6.53
C LEU A 87 -2.23 -2.85 7.31
N LEU A 88 -2.11 -2.98 8.63
CA LEU A 88 -1.20 -2.16 9.43
C LEU A 88 0.08 -2.92 9.69
N VAL A 89 1.20 -2.37 9.21
CA VAL A 89 2.53 -2.93 9.35
C VAL A 89 3.39 -1.99 10.18
N GLN A 90 3.94 -2.49 11.27
CA GLN A 90 4.79 -1.75 12.19
C GLN A 90 6.26 -2.14 12.02
N ARG A 91 7.14 -1.13 11.98
CA ARG A 91 8.59 -1.30 11.96
C ARG A 91 9.25 -0.42 13.01
N GLU A 92 10.20 -0.97 13.75
CA GLU A 92 11.09 -0.19 14.60
C GLU A 92 12.27 0.35 13.77
N MET A 93 12.62 1.62 13.97
CA MET A 93 13.80 2.23 13.39
C MET A 93 15.00 1.95 14.28
N HIS A 94 16.08 1.41 13.70
CA HIS A 94 17.28 1.04 14.47
C HIS A 94 18.47 1.98 14.27
N SER A 95 18.32 2.99 13.41
CA SER A 95 19.40 3.92 13.06
C SER A 95 18.93 5.36 13.14
N ASP A 96 19.80 6.22 13.65
CA ASP A 96 19.56 7.66 13.65
C ASP A 96 19.63 8.24 12.22
N GLY A 97 19.12 9.45 12.03
CA GLY A 97 19.17 10.15 10.76
C GLY A 97 18.11 11.23 10.64
N VAL A 98 17.66 11.48 9.42
CA VAL A 98 16.55 12.40 9.12
C VAL A 98 15.54 11.65 8.27
N TYR A 99 14.26 11.79 8.57
CA TYR A 99 13.21 11.27 7.69
C TYR A 99 13.18 12.11 6.42
N ASP A 100 13.35 11.43 5.29
CA ASP A 100 13.40 12.06 3.98
C ASP A 100 12.12 12.85 3.68
N ALA A 101 12.29 13.98 3.01
CA ALA A 101 11.29 15.03 2.75
C ALA A 101 10.57 15.66 3.97
N ILE A 102 10.43 14.93 5.08
CA ILE A 102 9.83 15.41 6.33
C ILE A 102 10.80 16.34 7.07
N GLY A 103 12.10 16.04 7.04
CA GLY A 103 13.15 16.85 7.69
C GLY A 103 13.25 16.68 9.21
N THR A 104 12.43 15.79 9.80
CA THR A 104 12.48 15.51 11.24
C THR A 104 13.58 14.51 11.58
N GLU A 105 14.26 14.72 12.70
CA GLU A 105 15.26 13.79 13.23
C GLU A 105 14.63 12.41 13.47
N ARG A 106 15.21 11.39 12.86
CA ARG A 106 14.93 9.98 13.10
C ARG A 106 15.86 9.49 14.19
N ARG A 107 15.31 8.78 15.18
CA ARG A 107 16.10 8.16 16.25
C ARG A 107 15.85 6.66 16.31
N ALA A 108 16.85 5.91 16.80
CA ALA A 108 16.64 4.53 17.18
C ALA A 108 15.50 4.41 18.22
N GLY A 109 14.60 3.45 18.01
CA GLY A 109 13.38 3.28 18.81
C GLY A 109 12.17 4.07 18.30
N ASP A 110 12.32 4.94 17.29
CA ASP A 110 11.16 5.46 16.57
C ASP A 110 10.40 4.31 15.89
N VAL A 111 9.10 4.47 15.73
CA VAL A 111 8.21 3.47 15.12
C VAL A 111 7.59 4.03 13.84
N ALA A 112 7.70 3.27 12.75
CA ALA A 112 7.02 3.50 11.49
C ALA A 112 5.78 2.62 11.40
N ILE A 113 4.60 3.24 11.38
CA ILE A 113 3.31 2.56 11.27
C ILE A 113 2.79 2.80 9.85
N THR A 114 2.87 1.78 9.02
CA THR A 114 2.49 1.84 7.60
C THR A 114 1.15 1.18 7.37
N ARG A 115 0.22 1.91 6.74
CA ARG A 115 -1.08 1.36 6.32
C ARG A 115 -1.06 1.09 4.82
N PHE A 116 -1.13 -0.18 4.45
CA PHE A 116 -1.31 -0.64 3.09
C PHE A 116 -2.77 -1.00 2.81
N LYS A 117 -3.17 -0.97 1.54
CA LYS A 117 -4.44 -1.52 1.08
C LYS A 117 -4.21 -2.04 -0.34
N GLU A 118 -4.50 -3.32 -0.57
CA GLU A 118 -4.31 -3.93 -1.89
C GLU A 118 -5.10 -3.17 -2.97
N GLY A 119 -4.51 -3.02 -4.15
CA GLY A 119 -5.07 -2.26 -5.27
C GLY A 119 -4.92 -0.73 -5.16
N ARG A 120 -4.52 -0.19 -4.00
CA ARG A 120 -4.41 1.27 -3.81
C ARG A 120 -3.11 1.80 -4.42
N TRP A 121 -3.20 2.94 -5.11
CA TRP A 121 -2.09 3.68 -5.74
C TRP A 121 -1.22 4.49 -4.77
N TRP A 122 -1.37 4.26 -3.47
CA TRP A 122 -0.59 4.91 -2.44
C TRP A 122 -0.69 4.18 -1.11
N TYR A 123 0.30 4.36 -0.26
CA TYR A 123 0.26 3.93 1.14
C TYR A 123 0.78 5.04 2.04
N ARG A 124 0.43 4.98 3.33
CA ARG A 124 0.82 6.00 4.31
C ARG A 124 1.64 5.39 5.42
N THR A 125 2.77 6.02 5.74
CA THR A 125 3.57 5.74 6.93
C THR A 125 3.48 6.90 7.90
N ARG A 126 3.11 6.62 9.15
CA ARG A 126 3.18 7.56 10.27
C ARG A 126 4.39 7.22 11.11
N TYR A 127 5.25 8.21 11.34
CA TYR A 127 6.42 8.07 12.20
C TYR A 127 6.11 8.61 13.60
N ARG A 128 6.51 7.86 14.62
CA ARG A 128 6.31 8.18 16.03
C ARG A 128 7.62 8.00 16.79
N GLY A 129 7.92 8.90 17.71
CA GLY A 129 9.01 8.73 18.66
C GLY A 129 8.69 7.65 19.70
N ALA A 130 9.73 7.14 20.36
CA ALA A 130 9.57 6.23 21.51
C ALA A 130 8.79 6.87 22.68
N ASP A 131 8.78 8.20 22.75
CA ASP A 131 8.00 9.05 23.65
C ASP A 131 6.54 9.26 23.19
N GLY A 132 6.18 8.79 21.99
CA GLY A 132 4.88 8.98 21.36
C GLY A 132 4.78 10.25 20.50
N ASP A 133 5.84 11.06 20.42
CA ASP A 133 5.83 12.30 19.66
C ASP A 133 5.66 12.05 18.16
N ARG A 134 4.97 12.98 17.47
CA ARG A 134 4.78 12.86 16.02
C ARG A 134 6.05 13.30 15.31
N ARG A 135 6.71 12.36 14.62
CA ARG A 135 7.86 12.66 13.76
C ARG A 135 7.45 13.12 12.36
N GLY A 136 6.24 12.77 11.93
CA GLY A 136 5.66 13.19 10.65
C GLY A 136 4.81 12.10 10.01
N THR A 137 4.30 12.38 8.82
CA THR A 137 3.60 11.43 7.96
C THR A 137 4.19 11.50 6.58
N TYR A 138 4.40 10.34 5.97
CA TYR A 138 4.84 10.18 4.60
C TYR A 138 3.79 9.38 3.84
N VAL A 139 3.46 9.82 2.63
CA VAL A 139 2.53 9.12 1.73
C VAL A 139 3.21 8.94 0.40
N ASN A 140 3.46 7.69 0.03
CA ASN A 140 4.09 7.36 -1.25
C ASN A 140 3.04 7.12 -2.31
N VAL A 141 3.18 7.76 -3.47
CA VAL A 141 2.38 7.45 -4.65
C VAL A 141 3.12 6.40 -5.48
N CYS A 142 2.44 5.28 -5.70
CA CYS A 142 3.01 4.11 -6.34
C CYS A 142 1.99 3.47 -7.30
N THR A 143 2.42 2.45 -8.03
CA THR A 143 1.48 1.53 -8.68
C THR A 143 0.60 0.85 -7.62
N PRO A 144 -0.54 0.25 -8.01
CA PRO A 144 -1.40 -0.48 -7.08
C PRO A 144 -0.60 -1.41 -6.16
N VAL A 145 -0.79 -1.24 -4.86
CA VAL A 145 -0.15 -2.07 -3.84
C VAL A 145 -0.61 -3.52 -3.99
N GLU A 146 0.33 -4.45 -3.93
CA GLU A 146 0.08 -5.89 -3.97
C GLU A 146 0.49 -6.51 -2.63
N ALA A 147 -0.45 -7.19 -1.96
CA ALA A 147 -0.20 -7.84 -0.68
C ALA A 147 -0.06 -9.36 -0.88
N PHE A 148 1.16 -9.87 -0.71
CA PHE A 148 1.50 -11.30 -0.75
C PHE A 148 1.69 -11.84 0.66
N PRO A 149 1.67 -13.18 0.87
CA PRO A 149 1.82 -13.76 2.20
C PRO A 149 3.05 -13.25 2.99
N ASP A 150 4.18 -13.06 2.30
CA ASP A 150 5.46 -12.72 2.92
C ASP A 150 5.99 -11.31 2.57
N ALA A 151 5.29 -10.58 1.70
CA ALA A 151 5.73 -9.28 1.23
C ALA A 151 4.59 -8.37 0.75
N VAL A 152 4.73 -7.07 0.98
CA VAL A 152 3.98 -6.04 0.27
C VAL A 152 4.84 -5.46 -0.84
N ARG A 153 4.30 -5.38 -2.06
CA ARG A 153 5.00 -4.93 -3.26
C ARG A 153 4.27 -3.79 -3.98
N TYR A 154 5.07 -2.96 -4.65
CA TYR A 154 4.64 -1.87 -5.51
C TYR A 154 5.84 -1.37 -6.32
N VAL A 155 5.58 -0.61 -7.38
CA VAL A 155 6.58 0.23 -8.04
C VAL A 155 6.35 1.67 -7.63
N ASP A 156 7.37 2.27 -7.06
CA ASP A 156 7.39 3.66 -6.61
C ASP A 156 7.35 4.61 -7.82
N LEU A 157 6.50 5.65 -7.77
CA LEU A 157 6.33 6.61 -8.87
C LEU A 157 6.97 7.96 -8.55
N TYR A 158 7.94 7.97 -7.64
CA TYR A 158 8.75 9.09 -7.16
C TYR A 158 7.98 10.20 -6.41
N VAL A 159 6.74 10.48 -6.76
CA VAL A 159 5.96 11.56 -6.14
C VAL A 159 5.46 11.14 -4.76
N ASP A 160 5.78 11.97 -3.77
CA ASP A 160 5.36 11.76 -2.39
C ASP A 160 4.60 12.97 -1.85
N VAL A 161 3.79 12.73 -0.82
CA VAL A 161 3.17 13.80 -0.01
C VAL A 161 3.57 13.61 1.44
N VAL A 162 4.20 14.63 2.01
CA VAL A 162 4.62 14.64 3.41
C VAL A 162 3.75 15.56 4.24
N ARG A 163 3.59 15.20 5.52
CA ARG A 163 3.05 16.09 6.54
C ARG A 163 4.01 16.19 7.71
N ARG A 164 4.52 17.40 7.95
CA ARG A 164 5.47 17.72 9.01
C ARG A 164 4.81 17.74 10.40
N PRO A 165 5.59 17.69 11.49
CA PRO A 165 5.05 17.73 12.86
C PRO A 165 4.21 18.97 13.18
N ASP A 166 4.53 20.12 12.58
CA ASP A 166 3.78 21.38 12.71
C ASP A 166 2.46 21.38 11.92
N GLY A 167 2.25 20.37 11.08
CA GLY A 167 1.06 20.18 10.29
C GLY A 167 1.16 20.67 8.85
N GLU A 168 2.28 21.27 8.43
CA GLU A 168 2.51 21.63 7.03
C GLU A 168 2.45 20.37 6.14
N VAL A 169 1.75 20.47 5.02
CA VAL A 169 1.60 19.42 4.02
C VAL A 169 2.24 19.90 2.72
N GLU A 170 3.06 19.06 2.10
CA GLU A 170 3.78 19.39 0.87
C GLU A 170 3.90 18.14 -0.02
N ARG A 171 3.68 18.33 -1.33
CA ARG A 171 4.07 17.37 -2.36
C ARG A 171 5.52 17.58 -2.75
N VAL A 172 6.30 16.50 -2.80
CA VAL A 172 7.75 16.52 -3.08
C VAL A 172 8.10 15.60 -4.26
N ASP A 173 9.32 15.74 -4.76
CA ASP A 173 9.97 14.85 -5.74
C ASP A 173 9.25 14.77 -7.11
N ASP A 174 8.51 15.84 -7.47
CA ASP A 174 7.91 16.01 -8.79
C ASP A 174 8.96 16.03 -9.93
N ASP A 175 10.18 16.46 -9.63
CA ASP A 175 11.33 16.55 -10.53
C ASP A 175 11.94 15.18 -10.83
N GLU A 176 11.97 14.26 -9.85
CA GLU A 176 12.35 12.86 -10.08
C GLU A 176 11.37 12.17 -11.05
N LEU A 177 10.06 12.43 -10.91
CA LEU A 177 9.06 11.94 -11.86
C LEU A 177 9.25 12.57 -13.26
N ASP A 178 9.53 13.88 -13.33
CA ASP A 178 9.78 14.55 -14.62
C ASP A 178 11.01 13.98 -15.33
N ALA A 179 12.08 13.70 -14.60
CA ALA A 179 13.27 13.04 -15.14
C ALA A 179 12.93 11.64 -15.66
N ALA A 180 12.19 10.84 -14.89
CA ALA A 180 11.79 9.50 -15.32
C ALA A 180 10.88 9.50 -16.57
N VAL A 181 10.05 10.53 -16.75
CA VAL A 181 9.28 10.74 -17.98
C VAL A 181 10.19 11.13 -19.15
N ALA A 182 11.12 12.05 -18.93
CA ALA A 182 12.08 12.49 -19.95
C ALA A 182 12.96 11.33 -20.47
N ASP A 183 13.33 10.41 -19.57
CA ASP A 183 14.10 9.20 -19.88
C ASP A 183 13.24 8.06 -20.47
N GLY A 184 11.92 8.24 -20.55
CA GLY A 184 10.99 7.24 -21.09
C GLY A 184 10.75 6.04 -20.18
N LEU A 185 11.15 6.12 -18.90
CA LEU A 185 10.93 5.08 -17.89
C LEU A 185 9.49 5.09 -17.36
N VAL A 186 8.85 6.27 -17.36
CA VAL A 186 7.45 6.44 -16.95
C VAL A 186 6.66 7.09 -18.10
N GLY A 187 5.56 6.46 -18.50
CA GLY A 187 4.67 7.02 -19.53
C GLY A 187 3.91 8.25 -19.04
N THR A 188 3.60 9.18 -19.94
CA THR A 188 2.93 10.44 -19.60
C THR A 188 1.59 10.25 -18.90
N GLU A 189 0.79 9.25 -19.31
CA GLU A 189 -0.49 8.95 -18.65
C GLU A 189 -0.32 8.48 -17.20
N LEU A 190 0.69 7.63 -16.94
CA LEU A 190 1.02 7.14 -15.61
C LEU A 190 1.51 8.28 -14.70
N ALA A 191 2.35 9.17 -15.23
CA ALA A 191 2.82 10.36 -14.53
C ALA A 191 1.66 11.31 -14.18
N GLN A 192 0.72 11.52 -15.11
CA GLN A 192 -0.48 12.31 -14.84
C GLN A 192 -1.34 11.70 -13.73
N ARG A 193 -1.50 10.37 -13.72
CA ARG A 193 -2.21 9.66 -12.65
C ARG A 193 -1.50 9.78 -11.29
N ALA A 194 -0.17 9.68 -11.26
CA ALA A 194 0.61 9.88 -10.04
C ALA A 194 0.39 11.29 -9.48
N ARG A 195 0.49 12.32 -10.34
CA ARG A 195 0.27 13.73 -9.94
C ARG A 195 -1.15 13.99 -9.46
N SER A 196 -2.16 13.46 -10.14
CA SER A 196 -3.56 13.63 -9.72
C SER A 196 -3.84 12.96 -8.37
N THR A 197 -3.27 11.77 -8.15
CA THR A 197 -3.33 11.04 -6.88
C THR A 197 -2.66 11.83 -5.77
N ALA A 198 -1.45 12.35 -5.99
CA ALA A 198 -0.74 13.17 -5.02
C ALA A 198 -1.52 14.44 -4.65
N THR A 199 -2.06 15.17 -5.64
CA THR A 199 -2.89 16.35 -5.39
C THR A 199 -4.17 16.03 -4.60
N ALA A 200 -4.79 14.88 -4.82
CA ALA A 200 -5.95 14.45 -4.04
C ALA A 200 -5.57 14.15 -2.58
N ILE A 201 -4.41 13.54 -2.35
CA ILE A 201 -3.87 13.24 -1.02
C ILE A 201 -3.50 14.52 -0.27
N GLU A 202 -2.77 15.43 -0.92
CA GLU A 202 -2.35 16.71 -0.36
C GLU A 202 -3.54 17.53 0.17
N ARG A 203 -4.66 17.53 -0.55
CA ARG A 203 -5.90 18.20 -0.13
C ARG A 203 -6.61 17.52 1.04
N ALA A 204 -6.30 16.27 1.33
CA ALA A 204 -7.02 15.44 2.29
C ALA A 204 -6.27 15.21 3.62
N LEU A 205 -4.98 15.59 3.71
CA LEU A 205 -4.12 15.40 4.88
C LEU A 205 -4.20 16.53 5.92
#